data_AF-A0A926GYI4-F1
#
_entry.id   AF-A0A926GYI4-F1
#
_cell.length_a   1.000
_cell.length_b   1.000
_cell.length_c   1.000
_cell.angle_alpha   90.00
_cell.angle_beta   90.00
_cell.angle_gamma   90.00
#
_symmetry.space_group_name_H-M   'P 1'
#
loop_
_entity.id
_entity.type
_entity.pdbx_description
1 polymer ?
#
loop_
_entity_poly.entity_id
_entity_poly.type
_entity_poly.pdbx_seq_one_letter_code
_entity_poly.pdbx_strand_id
1 'polypeptide(L)'
;MNQRSFCRIAALAAAFFVCLPVFAQNKPASPTVKPTAQLDGIEYRVVDRVWANVDGYFHEGDYNRVVALCRVCVESDPDFDEANSAASWILWSMGDKPAANALLARGTARATKKWLAEYTFAENLMVRREYKDALPHLISATKNENAPVIVWKQLAHAYDKTGNLPKSLATWDYVVKKFPNEPSAANNRSRVAKKIAESKPGR
;
A
#
# COMPACT_ATOMS: atom_id res chain seq x y z
N MET A 1 6.78 -41.22 -69.79
CA MET A 1 6.28 -42.34 -70.63
C MET A 1 5.96 -43.52 -69.72
N ASN A 2 4.87 -44.22 -70.01
CA ASN A 2 4.29 -45.40 -69.34
C ASN A 2 3.34 -45.21 -68.15
N GLN A 3 2.07 -45.03 -68.55
CA GLN A 3 0.88 -45.67 -67.96
C GLN A 3 1.14 -47.11 -67.51
N ARG A 4 0.60 -47.48 -66.34
CA ARG A 4 -0.04 -48.78 -66.13
C ARG A 4 -1.28 -48.62 -65.23
N SER A 5 -2.42 -48.87 -65.86
CA SER A 5 -3.74 -49.04 -65.27
C SER A 5 -3.78 -50.32 -64.41
N PHE A 6 -4.44 -50.30 -63.25
CA PHE A 6 -4.99 -51.51 -62.65
C PHE A 6 -6.34 -51.24 -61.95
N CYS A 7 -7.33 -51.99 -62.43
CA CYS A 7 -8.56 -52.53 -61.82
C CYS A 7 -9.29 -51.77 -60.71
N ARG A 8 -10.53 -51.41 -61.05
CA ARG A 8 -11.67 -51.20 -60.14
C ARG A 8 -12.01 -52.50 -59.40
N ILE A 9 -12.14 -52.44 -58.07
CA ILE A 9 -13.09 -53.27 -57.30
C ILE A 9 -13.78 -52.34 -56.31
N ALA A 10 -15.06 -52.10 -56.55
CA ALA A 10 -15.96 -51.44 -55.61
C ALA A 10 -16.38 -52.48 -54.56
N ALA A 11 -16.11 -52.19 -53.28
CA ALA A 11 -16.70 -52.92 -52.17
C ALA A 11 -17.63 -51.97 -51.41
N LEU A 12 -18.95 -52.20 -51.57
CA LEU A 12 -19.95 -51.64 -50.68
C LEU A 12 -19.75 -52.25 -49.28
N ALA A 13 -19.30 -51.46 -48.33
CA ALA A 13 -19.41 -51.78 -46.91
C ALA A 13 -20.71 -51.16 -46.38
N ALA A 14 -21.69 -52.01 -46.07
CA ALA A 14 -22.91 -51.62 -45.39
C ALA A 14 -22.56 -51.13 -43.97
N ALA A 15 -22.76 -49.83 -43.72
CA ALA A 15 -22.59 -49.23 -42.40
C ALA A 15 -23.77 -49.61 -41.50
N PHE A 16 -23.56 -50.55 -40.58
CA PHE A 16 -24.44 -50.75 -39.44
C PHE A 16 -24.25 -49.55 -38.48
N PHE A 17 -25.19 -48.61 -38.49
CA PHE A 17 -25.28 -47.56 -37.49
C PHE A 17 -25.77 -48.18 -36.17
N VAL A 18 -24.83 -48.57 -35.30
CA VAL A 18 -25.14 -48.80 -33.88
C VAL A 18 -25.25 -47.43 -33.23
N CYS A 19 -26.47 -46.98 -32.97
CA CYS A 19 -26.74 -45.78 -32.22
C CYS A 19 -26.39 -46.04 -30.75
N LEU A 20 -25.14 -45.76 -30.35
CA LEU A 20 -24.80 -45.69 -28.94
C LEU A 20 -25.47 -44.44 -28.37
N PRO A 21 -26.23 -44.53 -27.26
CA PRO A 21 -26.71 -43.34 -26.59
C PRO A 21 -25.49 -42.55 -26.12
N VAL A 22 -25.28 -41.38 -26.72
CA VAL A 22 -24.39 -40.37 -26.18
C VAL A 22 -25.02 -39.95 -24.85
N PHE A 23 -24.55 -40.53 -23.75
CA PHE A 23 -24.72 -39.90 -22.46
C PHE A 23 -23.98 -38.57 -22.56
N ALA A 24 -24.73 -37.49 -22.74
CA ALA A 24 -24.22 -36.15 -22.54
C ALA A 24 -23.64 -36.13 -21.13
N GLN A 25 -22.31 -36.17 -21.01
CA GLN A 25 -21.66 -35.78 -19.79
C GLN A 25 -22.09 -34.34 -19.56
N ASN A 26 -23.03 -34.12 -18.64
CA ASN A 26 -23.31 -32.80 -18.10
C ASN A 26 -21.98 -32.29 -17.55
N LYS A 27 -21.26 -31.48 -18.35
CA LYS A 27 -20.15 -30.70 -17.84
C LYS A 27 -20.72 -29.94 -16.65
N PRO A 28 -20.18 -30.13 -15.43
CA PRO A 28 -20.66 -29.36 -14.30
C PRO A 28 -20.61 -27.89 -14.69
N ALA A 29 -21.74 -27.19 -14.54
CA ALA A 29 -21.81 -25.77 -14.82
C ALA A 29 -20.64 -25.10 -14.09
N SER A 30 -19.81 -24.37 -14.84
CA SER A 30 -18.71 -23.63 -14.23
C SER A 30 -19.31 -22.73 -13.15
N PRO A 31 -18.74 -22.71 -11.94
CA PRO A 31 -19.32 -21.94 -10.85
C PRO A 31 -19.52 -20.50 -11.32
N THR A 32 -20.76 -20.01 -11.23
CA THR A 32 -21.14 -18.68 -11.67
C THR A 32 -20.48 -17.67 -10.72
N VAL A 33 -19.29 -17.20 -11.09
CA VAL A 33 -18.64 -16.09 -10.39
C VAL A 33 -19.56 -14.89 -10.53
N LYS A 34 -19.95 -14.28 -9.41
CA LYS A 34 -20.78 -13.08 -9.42
C LYS A 34 -20.09 -12.01 -10.27
N PRO A 35 -20.78 -11.30 -11.16
CA PRO A 35 -20.18 -10.28 -12.04
C PRO A 35 -19.31 -9.25 -11.29
N THR A 36 -19.68 -8.91 -10.05
CA THR A 36 -18.89 -8.02 -9.19
C THR A 36 -17.50 -8.57 -8.88
N ALA A 37 -17.39 -9.86 -8.49
CA ALA A 37 -16.09 -10.47 -8.18
C ALA A 37 -15.18 -10.58 -9.41
N GLN A 38 -15.74 -10.71 -10.60
CA GLN A 38 -14.97 -10.69 -11.84
C GLN A 38 -14.43 -9.28 -12.14
N LEU A 39 -15.24 -8.24 -11.92
CA LEU A 39 -14.84 -6.84 -12.07
C LEU A 39 -13.76 -6.46 -11.04
N ASP A 40 -13.96 -6.80 -9.78
CA ASP A 40 -12.99 -6.57 -8.70
C ASP A 40 -11.64 -7.23 -9.04
N GLY A 41 -11.68 -8.46 -9.57
CA GLY A 41 -10.47 -9.16 -10.01
C GLY A 41 -9.78 -8.52 -11.22
N ILE A 42 -10.53 -7.88 -12.13
CA ILE A 42 -9.96 -7.14 -13.26
C ILE A 42 -9.30 -5.85 -12.75
N GLU A 43 -10.00 -5.09 -11.91
CA GLU A 43 -9.48 -3.86 -11.33
C GLU A 43 -8.17 -4.11 -10.58
N TYR A 44 -8.14 -5.12 -9.71
CA TYR A 44 -6.94 -5.50 -8.96
C TYR A 44 -5.74 -5.79 -9.88
N ARG A 45 -5.93 -6.61 -10.93
CA ARG A 45 -4.85 -6.94 -11.88
C ARG A 45 -4.37 -5.72 -12.68
N VAL A 46 -5.27 -4.77 -12.98
CA VAL A 46 -4.90 -3.53 -13.67
C VAL A 46 -4.05 -2.67 -12.75
N VAL A 47 -4.46 -2.46 -11.49
CA VAL A 47 -3.70 -1.69 -10.51
C VAL A 47 -2.33 -2.32 -10.25
N ASP A 48 -2.26 -3.65 -10.08
CA ASP A 48 -0.99 -4.37 -9.92
C ASP A 48 -0.05 -4.15 -11.11
N ARG A 49 -0.59 -4.20 -12.34
CA ARG A 49 0.21 -3.97 -13.54
C ARG A 49 0.68 -2.53 -13.67
N VAL A 50 -0.16 -1.57 -13.29
CA VAL A 50 0.21 -0.14 -13.21
C VAL A 50 1.33 0.05 -12.20
N TRP A 51 1.20 -0.54 -11.01
CA TRP A 51 2.21 -0.47 -9.96
C TRP A 51 3.54 -1.13 -10.38
N ALA A 52 3.50 -2.29 -11.04
CA ALA A 52 4.71 -2.94 -11.54
C ALA A 52 5.52 -2.07 -12.52
N ASN A 53 4.86 -1.19 -13.28
CA ASN A 53 5.56 -0.27 -14.19
C ASN A 53 6.17 0.94 -13.46
N VAL A 54 5.75 1.26 -12.24
CA VAL A 54 6.32 2.37 -11.45
C VAL A 54 7.81 2.14 -11.21
N ASP A 55 8.20 0.93 -10.81
CA ASP A 55 9.59 0.59 -10.54
C ASP A 55 10.49 0.74 -11.78
N GLY A 56 9.99 0.34 -12.96
CA GLY A 56 10.69 0.52 -14.23
C GLY A 56 10.98 2.00 -14.53
N TYR A 57 9.96 2.85 -14.49
CA TYR A 57 10.13 4.28 -14.71
C TYR A 57 10.96 4.97 -13.62
N PHE A 58 10.91 4.48 -12.39
CA PHE A 58 11.75 4.98 -11.31
C PHE A 58 13.23 4.76 -11.60
N HIS A 59 13.61 3.57 -12.06
CA HIS A 59 14.98 3.24 -12.46
C HIS A 59 15.45 4.02 -13.69
N GLU A 60 14.53 4.37 -14.61
CA GLU A 60 14.80 5.23 -15.75
C GLU A 60 14.91 6.73 -15.39
N GLY A 61 14.49 7.11 -14.18
CA GLY A 61 14.43 8.50 -13.73
C GLY A 61 13.25 9.29 -14.31
N ASP A 62 12.26 8.64 -14.93
CA ASP A 62 11.04 9.29 -15.41
C ASP A 62 10.04 9.48 -14.25
N TYR A 63 10.40 10.38 -13.35
CA TYR A 63 9.64 10.68 -12.14
C TYR A 63 8.25 11.26 -12.42
N ASN A 64 8.06 11.90 -13.57
CA ASN A 64 6.73 12.37 -13.98
C ASN A 64 5.80 11.19 -14.29
N ARG A 65 6.27 10.17 -15.01
CA ARG A 65 5.49 8.95 -15.23
C ARG A 65 5.25 8.18 -13.93
N VAL A 66 6.25 8.09 -13.05
CA VAL A 66 6.05 7.49 -11.73
C VAL A 66 4.90 8.16 -10.99
N VAL A 67 4.93 9.50 -10.85
CA VAL A 67 3.87 10.24 -10.15
C VAL A 67 2.51 10.04 -10.84
N ALA A 68 2.46 10.03 -12.17
CA ALA A 68 1.22 9.81 -12.92
C ALA A 68 0.62 8.43 -12.64
N LEU A 69 1.43 7.37 -12.67
CA LEU A 69 0.97 6.00 -12.42
C LEU A 69 0.58 5.80 -10.95
N CYS A 70 1.36 6.31 -10.00
CA CYS A 70 1.00 6.25 -8.60
C CYS A 70 -0.32 6.98 -8.30
N ARG A 71 -0.62 8.09 -8.98
CA ARG A 71 -1.93 8.76 -8.87
C ARG A 71 -3.06 7.86 -9.34
N VAL A 72 -2.88 7.10 -10.42
CA VAL A 72 -3.86 6.09 -10.85
C VAL A 72 -4.07 5.05 -9.74
N CYS A 73 -2.99 4.52 -9.16
CA CYS A 73 -3.07 3.59 -8.03
C CYS A 73 -3.85 4.17 -6.84
N VAL A 74 -3.55 5.40 -6.41
CA VAL A 74 -4.25 6.07 -5.29
C VAL A 74 -5.71 6.40 -5.61
N GLU A 75 -6.03 6.68 -6.87
CA GLU A 75 -7.42 6.90 -7.27
C GLU A 75 -8.24 5.61 -7.25
N SER A 76 -7.65 4.49 -7.68
CA SER A 76 -8.27 3.17 -7.62
C SER A 76 -8.36 2.63 -6.20
N ASP A 77 -7.25 2.66 -5.45
CA ASP A 77 -7.17 2.19 -4.06
C ASP A 77 -6.61 3.30 -3.14
N PRO A 78 -7.49 4.03 -2.44
CA PRO A 78 -7.09 5.05 -1.47
C PRO A 78 -6.31 4.50 -0.25
N ASP A 79 -6.37 3.20 0.01
CA ASP A 79 -5.62 2.55 1.08
C ASP A 79 -4.25 2.04 0.63
N PHE A 80 -3.88 2.23 -0.64
CA PHE A 80 -2.55 1.90 -1.16
C PHE A 80 -1.53 2.97 -0.74
N ASP A 81 -1.12 2.89 0.53
CA ASP A 81 -0.28 3.87 1.19
C ASP A 81 1.12 3.98 0.58
N GLU A 82 1.67 2.88 0.05
CA GLU A 82 2.97 2.87 -0.63
C GLU A 82 2.96 3.74 -1.88
N ALA A 83 1.93 3.62 -2.74
CA ALA A 83 1.79 4.46 -3.92
C ALA A 83 1.61 5.94 -3.55
N ASN A 84 0.80 6.22 -2.51
CA ASN A 84 0.59 7.57 -2.02
C ASN A 84 1.88 8.19 -1.45
N SER A 85 2.63 7.42 -0.65
CA SER A 85 3.90 7.83 -0.06
C SER A 85 4.98 8.06 -1.12
N ALA A 86 5.16 7.11 -2.04
CA ALA A 86 6.17 7.18 -3.10
C ALA A 86 5.96 8.40 -4.01
N ALA A 87 4.74 8.62 -4.50
CA ALA A 87 4.44 9.79 -5.34
C ALA A 87 4.64 11.11 -4.59
N SER A 88 4.26 11.16 -3.31
CA SER A 88 4.40 12.36 -2.50
C SER A 88 5.86 12.66 -2.17
N TRP A 89 6.68 11.63 -1.94
CA TRP A 89 8.13 11.78 -1.79
C TRP A 89 8.76 12.32 -3.08
N ILE A 90 8.42 11.73 -4.23
CA ILE A 90 8.96 12.15 -5.54
C ILE A 90 8.54 13.58 -5.88
N LEU A 91 7.26 13.94 -5.70
CA LEU A 91 6.77 15.31 -5.91
C LEU A 91 7.57 16.32 -5.08
N TRP A 92 7.79 16.02 -3.80
CA TRP A 92 8.61 16.85 -2.93
C TRP A 92 10.08 16.91 -3.39
N SER A 93 10.67 15.78 -3.77
CA SER A 93 12.05 15.72 -4.29
C SER A 93 12.24 16.50 -5.59
N MET A 94 11.20 16.63 -6.40
CA MET A 94 11.17 17.50 -7.59
C MET A 94 10.89 18.98 -7.26
N GLY A 95 10.75 19.34 -5.98
CA GLY A 95 10.53 20.72 -5.53
C GLY A 95 9.06 21.12 -5.36
N ASP A 96 8.10 20.26 -5.71
CA ASP A 96 6.67 20.55 -5.60
C ASP A 96 6.09 20.02 -4.27
N LYS A 97 6.52 20.65 -3.17
CA LYS A 97 6.00 20.39 -1.83
C LYS A 97 4.47 20.57 -1.73
N PRO A 98 3.85 21.63 -2.31
CA PRO A 98 2.40 21.78 -2.28
C PRO A 98 1.66 20.60 -2.91
N ALA A 99 2.06 20.12 -4.09
CA ALA A 99 1.41 18.98 -4.73
C ALA A 99 1.62 17.68 -3.94
N ALA A 100 2.80 17.49 -3.35
CA ALA A 100 3.06 16.35 -2.48
C ALA A 100 2.08 16.31 -1.29
N ASN A 101 1.90 17.43 -0.59
CA ASN A 101 0.99 17.50 0.55
C ASN A 101 -0.48 17.40 0.13
N ALA A 102 -0.85 17.93 -1.04
CA ALA A 102 -2.19 17.80 -1.57
C ALA A 102 -2.54 16.33 -1.91
N LEU A 103 -1.59 15.57 -2.46
CA LEU A 103 -1.77 14.15 -2.76
C LEU A 103 -1.98 13.34 -1.47
N LEU A 104 -1.11 13.52 -0.47
CA LEU A 104 -1.27 12.87 0.85
C LEU A 104 -2.63 13.18 1.47
N ALA A 105 -3.02 14.46 1.49
CA ALA A 105 -4.30 14.91 2.04
C ALA A 105 -5.50 14.25 1.32
N ARG A 106 -5.44 14.13 0.00
CA ARG A 106 -6.48 13.46 -0.79
C ARG A 106 -6.59 11.97 -0.45
N GLY A 107 -5.45 11.27 -0.34
CA GLY A 107 -5.42 9.88 0.09
C GLY A 107 -6.02 9.70 1.48
N THR A 108 -5.59 10.50 2.46
CA THR A 108 -6.12 10.47 3.84
C THR A 108 -7.62 10.73 3.90
N ALA A 109 -8.16 11.64 3.08
CA ALA A 109 -9.59 11.91 3.03
C ALA A 109 -10.41 10.70 2.58
N ARG A 110 -9.88 9.87 1.67
CA ARG A 110 -10.59 8.74 1.04
C ARG A 110 -10.27 7.37 1.63
N ALA A 111 -9.14 7.22 2.33
CA ALA A 111 -8.71 5.97 2.93
C ALA A 111 -9.75 5.38 3.90
N THR A 112 -9.93 4.06 3.89
CA THR A 112 -10.72 3.34 4.91
C THR A 112 -9.86 3.07 6.14
N LYS A 113 -8.57 2.81 5.96
CA LYS A 113 -7.57 2.64 7.03
C LYS A 113 -7.04 3.99 7.48
N LYS A 114 -7.90 4.79 8.12
CA LYS A 114 -7.60 6.17 8.53
C LYS A 114 -6.28 6.31 9.29
N TRP A 115 -5.99 5.40 10.23
CA TRP A 115 -4.75 5.47 11.01
C TRP A 115 -3.50 5.33 10.15
N LEU A 116 -3.53 4.47 9.12
CA LEU A 116 -2.41 4.21 8.24
C LEU A 116 -2.18 5.42 7.34
N ALA A 117 -3.23 5.94 6.71
CA ALA A 117 -3.10 7.11 5.85
C ALA A 117 -2.61 8.37 6.60
N GLU A 118 -3.09 8.58 7.83
CA GLU A 118 -2.57 9.65 8.71
C GLU A 118 -1.10 9.40 9.08
N TYR A 119 -0.72 8.16 9.38
CA TYR A 119 0.68 7.82 9.64
C TYR A 119 1.57 8.02 8.41
N THR A 120 1.14 7.64 7.21
CA THR A 120 1.88 7.84 5.96
C THR A 120 2.10 9.32 5.64
N PHE A 121 1.09 10.16 5.90
CA PHE A 121 1.25 11.62 5.80
C PHE A 121 2.29 12.10 6.82
N ALA A 122 2.13 11.73 8.09
CA ALA A 122 3.09 12.08 9.12
C ALA A 122 4.52 11.65 8.78
N GLU A 123 4.72 10.44 8.27
CA GLU A 123 6.04 9.91 7.93
C GLU A 123 6.74 10.75 6.86
N ASN A 124 6.00 11.15 5.81
CA ASN A 124 6.50 12.08 4.79
C ASN A 124 6.94 13.42 5.39
N LEU A 125 6.17 13.96 6.34
CA LEU A 125 6.54 15.19 7.06
C LEU A 125 7.76 14.98 7.97
N MET A 126 7.83 13.83 8.66
CA MET A 126 8.92 13.49 9.57
C MET A 126 10.27 13.35 8.84
N VAL A 127 10.29 12.72 7.65
CA VAL A 127 11.48 12.63 6.78
C VAL A 127 11.96 14.03 6.37
N ARG A 128 11.02 14.94 6.08
CA ARG A 128 11.30 16.35 5.75
C ARG A 128 11.65 17.20 6.98
N ARG A 129 11.66 16.61 8.17
CA ARG A 129 11.89 17.27 9.47
C ARG A 129 10.84 18.33 9.82
N GLU A 130 9.65 18.21 9.23
CA GLU A 130 8.50 19.08 9.45
C GLU A 130 7.72 18.61 10.70
N TYR A 131 8.44 18.49 11.83
CA TYR A 131 7.94 17.81 13.03
C TYR A 131 6.66 18.45 13.60
N LYS A 132 6.54 19.78 13.49
CA LYS A 132 5.35 20.51 13.96
C LYS A 132 4.12 20.15 13.15
N ASP A 133 4.28 20.02 11.83
CA ASP A 133 3.19 19.69 10.91
C ASP A 133 2.85 18.20 10.96
N ALA A 134 3.80 17.33 11.30
CA ALA A 134 3.57 15.90 11.50
C ALA A 134 2.71 15.59 12.74
N LEU A 135 2.76 16.43 13.80
CA LEU A 135 2.05 16.20 15.06
C LEU A 135 0.55 15.95 14.91
N PRO A 136 -0.26 16.78 14.22
CA PRO A 136 -1.70 16.52 14.07
C PRO A 136 -1.99 15.16 13.44
N HIS A 137 -1.22 14.76 12.44
CA HIS A 137 -1.36 13.47 11.75
C HIS A 137 -0.97 12.30 12.66
N LEU A 138 0.14 12.39 13.39
CA LEU A 138 0.55 11.37 14.36
C LEU A 138 -0.48 11.22 15.50
N ILE A 139 -0.99 12.34 16.02
CA ILE A 139 -2.05 12.34 17.03
C ILE A 139 -3.31 11.66 16.46
N SER A 140 -3.71 11.99 15.23
CA SER A 140 -4.84 11.37 14.54
C SER A 140 -4.65 9.85 14.41
N ALA A 141 -3.48 9.40 13.94
CA ALA A 141 -3.14 8.00 13.78
C ALA A 141 -3.19 7.22 15.12
N THR A 142 -2.72 7.82 16.22
CA THR A 142 -2.77 7.19 17.56
C THR A 142 -4.17 7.03 18.16
N LYS A 143 -5.22 7.62 17.56
CA LYS A 143 -6.61 7.39 17.99
C LYS A 143 -7.07 5.96 17.70
N ASN A 144 -6.41 5.26 16.79
CA ASN A 144 -6.65 3.83 16.61
C ASN A 144 -5.97 3.04 17.74
N GLU A 145 -6.75 2.31 18.52
CA GLU A 145 -6.25 1.54 19.66
C GLU A 145 -5.22 0.47 19.28
N ASN A 146 -5.28 0.00 18.03
CA ASN A 146 -4.37 -0.99 17.45
C ASN A 146 -3.25 -0.37 16.61
N ALA A 147 -3.05 0.95 16.68
CA ALA A 147 -1.94 1.61 16.00
C ALA A 147 -0.60 0.96 16.41
N PRO A 148 0.26 0.57 15.45
CA PRO A 148 1.50 -0.12 15.75
C PRO A 148 2.46 0.78 16.52
N VAL A 149 3.40 0.16 17.25
CA VAL A 149 4.36 0.87 18.13
C VAL A 149 5.12 1.99 17.42
N ILE A 150 5.38 1.84 16.11
CA ILE A 150 6.08 2.86 15.31
C ILE A 150 5.36 4.21 15.29
N VAL A 151 4.02 4.22 15.26
CA VAL A 151 3.22 5.46 15.27
C VAL A 151 3.45 6.23 16.57
N TRP A 152 3.43 5.52 17.70
CA TRP A 152 3.66 6.08 19.02
C TRP A 152 5.11 6.56 19.21
N LYS A 153 6.09 5.81 18.70
CA LYS A 153 7.50 6.22 18.69
C LYS A 153 7.70 7.49 17.89
N GLN A 154 7.13 7.57 16.69
CA GLN A 154 7.20 8.78 15.86
C GLN A 154 6.52 9.98 16.54
N LEU A 155 5.37 9.79 17.19
CA LEU A 155 4.71 10.85 17.98
C LEU A 155 5.61 11.36 19.11
N ALA A 156 6.23 10.44 19.87
CA ALA A 156 7.13 10.79 20.95
C ALA A 156 8.36 11.56 20.44
N HIS A 157 8.92 11.15 19.29
CA HIS A 157 10.01 11.86 18.63
C HIS A 157 9.58 13.24 18.12
N ALA A 158 8.40 13.37 17.52
CA ALA A 158 7.87 14.66 17.06
C ALA A 158 7.68 15.65 18.22
N TYR A 159 7.17 15.18 19.38
CA TYR A 159 7.10 16.00 20.59
C TYR A 159 8.47 16.43 21.10
N ASP A 160 9.47 15.54 21.12
CA ASP A 160 10.84 15.89 21.52
C ASP A 160 11.43 16.96 20.60
N LYS A 161 11.31 16.76 19.28
CA LYS A 161 11.85 17.67 18.26
C LYS A 161 11.17 19.03 18.22
N THR A 162 9.93 19.13 18.69
CA THR A 162 9.21 20.40 18.85
C THR A 162 9.35 21.01 20.25
N GLY A 163 10.19 20.43 21.11
CA GLY A 163 10.47 20.93 22.46
C GLY A 163 9.39 20.60 23.50
N ASN A 164 8.34 19.86 23.14
CA ASN A 164 7.32 19.40 24.08
C ASN A 164 7.79 18.15 24.83
N LEU A 165 8.86 18.30 25.62
CA LEU A 165 9.47 17.22 26.37
C LEU A 165 8.48 16.51 27.33
N PRO A 166 7.55 17.20 28.03
CA PRO A 166 6.56 16.52 28.87
C PRO A 166 5.66 15.56 28.09
N LYS A 167 5.14 15.97 26.92
CA LYS A 167 4.34 15.07 26.08
C LYS A 167 5.18 13.94 25.50
N SER A 168 6.42 14.22 25.08
CA SER A 168 7.34 13.19 24.62
C SER A 168 7.57 12.12 25.68
N LEU A 169 7.86 12.52 26.93
CA LEU A 169 8.07 11.58 28.04
C LEU A 169 6.81 10.75 28.30
N ALA A 170 5.64 11.38 28.36
CA ALA A 170 4.37 10.68 28.55
C ALA A 170 4.07 9.67 27.42
N THR A 171 4.42 10.00 26.17
CA THR A 171 4.28 9.05 25.06
C THR A 171 5.27 7.89 25.19
N TRP A 172 6.51 8.13 25.61
CA TRP A 172 7.46 7.05 25.89
C TRP A 172 7.05 6.17 27.07
N ASP A 173 6.47 6.74 28.13
CA ASP A 173 5.87 6.00 29.24
C ASP A 173 4.80 5.03 28.73
N TYR A 174 3.91 5.52 27.85
CA TYR A 174 2.90 4.68 27.21
C TYR A 174 3.53 3.55 26.39
N VAL A 175 4.56 3.85 25.59
CA VAL A 175 5.23 2.83 24.76
C VAL A 175 5.87 1.74 25.63
N VAL A 176 6.59 2.10 26.69
CA VAL A 176 7.19 1.12 27.63
C VAL A 176 6.12 0.24 28.27
N LYS A 177 4.97 0.82 28.65
CA LYS A 177 3.87 0.07 29.28
C LYS A 177 3.14 -0.86 28.31
N LYS A 178 2.79 -0.36 27.11
CA LYS A 178 1.95 -1.10 26.13
C LYS A 178 2.77 -2.07 25.28
N PHE A 179 4.02 -1.74 24.99
CA PHE A 179 4.91 -2.51 24.13
C PHE A 179 6.19 -2.86 24.91
N PRO A 180 6.11 -3.71 25.95
CA PRO A 180 7.24 -3.98 26.85
C PRO A 180 8.46 -4.58 26.14
N ASN A 181 8.25 -5.21 24.96
CA ASN A 181 9.31 -5.80 24.15
C ASN A 181 9.92 -4.83 23.13
N GLU A 182 9.52 -3.55 23.08
CA GLU A 182 10.10 -2.54 22.19
C GLU A 182 11.48 -2.10 22.71
N PRO A 183 12.59 -2.53 22.09
CA PRO A 183 13.92 -2.40 22.70
C PRO A 183 14.38 -0.95 22.88
N SER A 184 13.88 -0.06 22.01
CA SER A 184 14.30 1.34 21.99
C SER A 184 13.55 2.23 23.01
N ALA A 185 12.45 1.74 23.58
CA ALA A 185 11.53 2.57 24.36
C ALA A 185 12.13 3.07 25.67
N ALA A 186 12.74 2.18 26.45
CA ALA A 186 13.33 2.53 27.75
C ALA A 186 14.49 3.53 27.60
N ASN A 187 15.35 3.33 26.61
CA ASN A 187 16.48 4.21 26.32
C ASN A 187 16.01 5.62 25.89
N ASN A 188 15.03 5.69 24.99
CA ASN A 188 14.48 6.98 24.56
C ASN A 188 13.74 7.71 25.68
N ARG A 189 12.96 6.98 26.49
CA ARG A 189 12.32 7.51 27.70
C ARG A 189 13.34 8.15 28.65
N SER A 190 14.39 7.40 28.98
CA SER A 190 15.48 7.86 29.87
C SER A 190 16.15 9.12 29.33
N ARG A 191 16.45 9.14 28.02
CA ARG A 191 17.03 10.30 27.34
C ARG A 191 16.16 11.54 27.44
N VAL A 192 14.84 11.42 27.26
CA VAL A 192 13.91 12.56 27.39
C VAL A 192 13.80 13.01 28.86
N ALA A 193 13.74 12.08 29.81
CA ALA A 193 13.72 12.41 31.24
C ALA A 193 14.96 13.20 31.67
N LYS A 194 16.15 12.79 31.18
CA LYS A 194 17.41 13.52 31.41
C LYS A 194 17.35 14.94 30.85
N LYS A 195 16.90 15.12 29.60
CA LYS A 195 16.71 16.46 29.00
C LYS A 195 15.79 17.35 29.85
N ILE A 196 14.72 16.80 30.40
CA ILE A 196 13.80 17.55 31.28
C ILE A 196 14.52 18.00 32.55
N ALA A 197 15.29 17.10 33.19
CA ALA A 197 16.05 17.44 34.38
C ALA A 197 17.09 18.55 34.12
N GLU A 198 17.79 18.48 33.00
CA GLU A 198 18.80 19.47 32.59
C GLU A 198 18.17 20.83 32.19
N SER A 199 16.94 20.82 31.66
CA SER A 199 16.22 22.04 31.24
C SER A 199 15.67 22.89 32.39
N LYS A 200 15.68 22.38 33.62
CA LYS A 200 15.31 23.14 34.82
C LYS A 200 16.58 23.84 35.32
N PRO A 201 16.73 25.18 35.21
CA PRO A 201 17.85 25.86 35.84
C PRO A 201 17.78 25.59 37.34
N GLY A 202 18.94 25.33 37.95
CA GLY A 202 19.07 25.17 39.40
C GLY A 202 18.31 26.29 40.10
N ARG A 203 17.29 25.91 40.89
CA ARG A 203 16.78 26.75 41.96
C ARG A 203 17.80 26.77 43.08
#